data_AF-A0A1S8C5R1-F1
#
_entry.id   AF-A0A1S8C5R1-F1
#
_cell.length_a   1.000
_cell.length_b   1.000
_cell.length_c   1.000
_cell.angle_alpha   90.00
_cell.angle_beta   90.00
_cell.angle_gamma   90.00
#
_symmetry.space_group_name_H-M   'P 1'
#
loop_
_entity.id
_entity.type
_entity.pdbx_description
1 polymer ?
#
loop_
_entity_poly.entity_id
_entity_poly.type
_entity_poly.pdbx_seq_one_letter_code
_entity_poly.pdbx_strand_id
1 'polypeptide(L)' 'MDDQQIHDRIHALAEEERQLREHGDHSPEQRERLTHIEHERDQLWDLQRQRDAKRQYDEDPDEAQPRPEPTVENYLQ' A
#
# COMPACT_ATOMS: atom_id res chain seq x y z
N MET A 1 1.46 -12.67 -4.70
CA MET A 1 0.70 -11.54 -5.26
C MET A 1 1.45 -11.10 -6.49
N ASP A 2 0.82 -11.13 -7.66
CA ASP A 2 1.48 -10.73 -8.90
C ASP A 2 1.42 -9.21 -9.12
N ASP A 3 2.12 -8.72 -10.12
CA ASP A 3 2.23 -7.28 -10.42
C ASP A 3 0.88 -6.66 -10.77
N GLN A 4 0.02 -7.40 -11.48
CA GLN A 4 -1.30 -6.92 -11.83
C GLN A 4 -2.13 -6.69 -10.57
N GLN A 5 -2.09 -7.66 -9.64
CA GLN A 5 -2.74 -7.53 -8.34
C GLN A 5 -2.18 -6.34 -7.52
N ILE A 6 -0.87 -6.08 -7.59
CA ILE A 6 -0.24 -4.90 -6.95
C ILE A 6 -0.79 -3.61 -7.55
N HIS A 7 -0.81 -3.50 -8.87
CA HIS A 7 -1.34 -2.32 -9.56
C HIS A 7 -2.84 -2.10 -9.27
N ASP A 8 -3.64 -3.16 -9.31
CA ASP A 8 -5.08 -3.08 -9.03
C ASP A 8 -5.34 -2.62 -7.59
N ARG A 9 -4.53 -3.11 -6.64
CA ARG A 9 -4.65 -2.71 -5.23
C ARG A 9 -4.25 -1.24 -5.02
N ILE A 10 -3.15 -0.79 -5.62
CA ILE A 10 -2.74 0.62 -5.58
C ILE A 10 -3.84 1.52 -6.18
N HIS A 11 -4.46 1.11 -7.28
CA HIS A 11 -5.54 1.86 -7.91
C HIS A 11 -6.79 1.93 -7.01
N ALA A 12 -7.18 0.82 -6.39
CA ALA A 12 -8.29 0.79 -5.44
C ALA A 12 -8.06 1.73 -4.25
N LEU A 13 -6.84 1.73 -3.69
CA LEU A 13 -6.43 2.62 -2.60
C LEU A 13 -6.48 4.10 -3.01
N ALA A 14 -6.03 4.44 -4.22
CA ALA A 14 -6.09 5.81 -4.73
C ALA A 14 -7.53 6.30 -4.97
N GLU A 15 -8.43 5.39 -5.37
CA GLU A 15 -9.85 5.72 -5.51
C GLU A 15 -10.49 5.97 -4.14
N GLU A 16 -10.19 5.12 -3.15
CA GLU A 16 -10.66 5.30 -1.78
C GLU A 16 -10.16 6.61 -1.17
N GLU A 17 -8.86 6.93 -1.35
CA GLU A 17 -8.28 8.21 -0.95
C GLU A 17 -9.05 9.40 -1.54
N ARG A 18 -9.37 9.32 -2.83
CA ARG A 18 -10.11 10.38 -3.53
C ARG A 18 -11.50 10.57 -2.94
N GLN A 19 -12.24 9.48 -2.72
CA GLN A 19 -13.58 9.52 -2.11
C GLN A 19 -13.53 10.12 -0.70
N LEU A 20 -12.55 9.72 0.12
CA LEU A 20 -12.36 10.28 1.46
C LEU A 20 -12.07 11.78 1.43
N ARG A 21 -11.25 12.24 0.49
CA ARG A 21 -10.94 13.67 0.32
C ARG A 21 -12.13 14.47 -0.23
N GLU A 22 -12.92 13.88 -1.11
CA GLU A 22 -14.11 14.52 -1.72
C GLU A 22 -15.24 14.71 -0.70
N HIS A 23 -15.44 13.75 0.20
CA HIS A 23 -16.48 13.84 1.24
C HIS A 23 -16.22 14.94 2.28
N GLY A 24 -15.01 15.52 2.33
CA GLY A 24 -14.73 16.80 2.98
C GLY A 24 -14.77 16.82 4.51
N ASP A 25 -15.38 15.82 5.15
CA ASP A 25 -15.18 15.58 6.58
C ASP A 25 -13.73 15.17 6.81
N HIS A 26 -13.09 15.86 7.75
CA HIS A 26 -11.74 15.56 8.20
C HIS A 26 -11.83 14.92 9.59
N SER A 27 -12.74 13.95 9.72
CA SER A 27 -12.91 13.24 10.98
C SER A 27 -11.57 12.58 11.36
N PRO A 28 -11.29 12.40 12.66
CA PRO A 28 -10.11 11.66 13.11
C PRO A 28 -9.98 10.30 12.42
N GLU A 29 -11.10 9.59 12.25
CA GLU A 29 -11.16 8.27 11.60
C GLU A 29 -10.80 8.34 10.12
N GLN A 30 -11.25 9.36 9.38
CA GLN A 30 -10.87 9.53 7.98
C GLN A 30 -9.39 9.89 7.81
N ARG A 31 -8.84 10.69 8.73
CA ARG A 31 -7.40 11.01 8.74
C ARG A 31 -6.57 9.75 8.99
N GLU A 32 -6.98 8.94 9.96
CA GLU A 32 -6.34 7.65 10.23
C GLU A 32 -6.44 6.71 9.02
N ARG A 33 -7.60 6.65 8.37
CA ARG A 33 -7.78 5.86 7.15
C ARG A 33 -6.89 6.34 6.01
N LEU A 34 -6.75 7.64 5.80
CA LEU A 34 -5.84 8.22 4.81
C LEU A 34 -4.38 7.83 5.10
N THR A 35 -3.94 7.91 6.35
CA THR A 35 -2.60 7.47 6.75
C THR A 35 -2.39 5.98 6.50
N HIS A 36 -3.38 5.14 6.79
CA HIS A 36 -3.32 3.71 6.48
C HIS A 36 -3.21 3.45 4.97
N ILE A 37 -4.01 4.16 4.15
CA ILE A 37 -3.97 4.06 2.69
C ILE A 37 -2.58 4.43 2.15
N GLU A 38 -1.97 5.50 2.69
CA GLU A 38 -0.62 5.92 2.32
C GLU A 38 0.42 4.83 2.66
N HIS A 39 0.37 4.26 3.86
CA HIS A 39 1.28 3.18 4.27
C HIS A 39 1.12 1.89 3.45
N GLU A 40 -0.12 1.50 3.14
CA GLU A 40 -0.39 0.32 2.32
C GLU A 40 0.12 0.53 0.88
N ARG A 41 -0.08 1.73 0.33
CA ARG A 41 0.43 2.09 -1.00
C ARG A 41 1.95 2.06 -1.06
N ASP A 42 2.63 2.57 -0.04
CA ASP A 42 4.10 2.54 0.04
C ASP A 42 4.65 1.11 0.08
N GLN A 43 3.99 0.20 0.82
CA GLN A 43 4.39 -1.21 0.86
C GLN A 43 4.22 -1.90 -0.49
N LEU A 44 3.12 -1.61 -1.19
CA LEU A 44 2.86 -2.17 -2.52
C LEU A 44 3.90 -1.68 -3.53
N TRP A 45 4.29 -0.40 -3.47
CA TRP A 45 5.37 0.14 -4.28
C TRP A 45 6.74 -0.49 -3.95
N ASP A 46 7.04 -0.70 -2.67
CA ASP A 46 8.25 -1.40 -2.25
C ASP A 46 8.27 -2.84 -2.74
N LEU A 47 7.15 -3.56 -2.68
CA LEU A 47 7.02 -4.92 -3.19
C LEU A 47 7.25 -4.97 -4.70
N GLN A 48 6.63 -4.07 -5.47
CA GLN A 48 6.86 -3.99 -6.92
C GLN A 48 8.34 -3.77 -7.22
N ARG A 49 8.99 -2.83 -6.53
CA ARG A 49 10.41 -2.54 -6.72
C ARG A 49 11.30 -3.73 -6.37
N GLN A 50 10.99 -4.48 -5.31
CA GLN A 50 11.72 -5.70 -4.96
C GLN A 50 11.58 -6.76 -6.07
N ARG A 51 10.37 -6.95 -6.60
CA ARG A 51 10.10 -7.88 -7.71
C ARG A 51 10.87 -7.49 -8.96
N ASP A 52 10.90 -6.21 -9.29
CA ASP A 52 11.65 -5.70 -10.45
C ASP A 52 13.16 -5.88 -10.27
N ALA A 53 13.69 -5.66 -9.06
CA ALA A 53 15.09 -5.95 -8.75
C ALA A 53 15.40 -7.44 -8.92
N LYS A 54 14.57 -8.34 -8.37
CA LYS A 54 14.74 -9.80 -8.53
C LYS A 54 14.80 -10.22 -9.99
N ARG A 55 13.87 -9.71 -10.83
CA ARG A 55 13.88 -9.95 -12.29
C ARG A 55 15.14 -9.46 -12.96
N GLN A 56 15.66 -8.30 -12.56
CA GLN A 56 16.89 -7.76 -13.14
C GLN A 56 18.12 -8.65 -12.89
N TYR A 57 18.10 -9.43 -11.80
CA TYR A 57 19.19 -10.34 -11.42
C TYR A 57 18.91 -11.82 -11.78
N ASP A 58 17.91 -12.11 -12.63
CA ASP A 58 17.46 -13.47 -12.96
C ASP A 58 17.06 -14.30 -11.71
N GLU A 59 16.65 -13.64 -10.62
CA GLU A 59 16.13 -14.26 -9.41
C GLU A 59 14.60 -14.38 -9.46
N ASP A 60 14.03 -15.24 -8.59
CA ASP A 60 12.58 -15.43 -8.52
C ASP A 60 11.88 -14.20 -7.90
N PRO A 61 11.03 -13.47 -8.65
CA PRO A 61 10.29 -12.33 -8.11
C PRO A 61 9.23 -12.74 -7.09
N ASP A 62 8.78 -14.00 -7.05
CA ASP A 62 7.81 -14.47 -6.07
C ASP A 62 8.42 -14.69 -4.67
N GLU A 63 9.75 -14.66 -4.56
CA GLU A 63 10.46 -14.58 -3.28
C GLU A 63 10.43 -13.18 -2.65
N ALA A 64 10.02 -12.15 -3.41
CA ALA A 64 9.88 -10.81 -2.87
C ALA A 64 8.78 -10.79 -1.80
N GLN A 65 9.15 -10.37 -0.58
CA GLN A 65 8.20 -10.27 0.53
C GLN A 65 7.89 -8.80 0.80
N PRO A 66 6.61 -8.44 0.96
CA PRO A 66 6.28 -7.10 1.42
C PRO A 66 6.98 -6.88 2.76
N ARG A 67 7.54 -5.68 2.94
CA ARG A 67 8.08 -5.29 4.24
C ARG A 67 6.93 -5.46 5.25
N PRO A 68 7.16 -6.02 6.46
CA PRO A 68 6.12 -6.03 7.48
C PRO A 68 5.58 -4.60 7.61
N GLU A 69 4.24 -4.48 7.64
CA GLU A 69 3.59 -3.20 7.92
C GLU A 69 4.36 -2.54 9.06
N PRO A 70 4.76 -1.26 8.94
CA PRO A 70 5.24 -0.56 10.13
C PRO A 70 4.10 -0.70 11.11
N THR A 71 4.28 -1.52 12.14
CA THR A 71 3.27 -1.80 13.15
C THR A 71 2.84 -0.43 13.65
N VAL A 72 1.72 0.07 13.14
CA VAL A 72 1.14 1.29 13.64
C VAL A 72 0.59 0.82 14.97
N GLU A 73 1.41 0.89 16.02
CA GLU A 73 1.09 0.59 17.42
C GLU A 73 -0.01 1.51 17.97
N ASN A 74 -0.99 1.92 17.14
CA ASN A 74 -2.09 2.78 17.51
C ASN A 74 -3.42 2.35 16.89
N TYR A 75 -3.57 1.10 16.43
CA TYR A 75 -4.92 0.53 16.32
C TYR A 75 -5.39 0.18 17.74
N LEU A 76 -6.14 1.12 18.34
CA LEU A 76 -6.85 1.09 19.63
C LEU A 76 -6.11 1.77 20.81
N GLN A 77 -6.30 3.08 20.95
CA GLN A 77 -6.63 3.69 22.25
C GLN A 77 -7.48 4.96 22.13
#